data_AF-A0A1Y1JV32-F1
#
_entry.id   AF-A0A1Y1JV32-F1
#
_cell.length_a   1.000
_cell.length_b   1.000
_cell.length_c   1.000
_cell.angle_alpha   90.00
_cell.angle_beta   90.00
_cell.angle_gamma   90.00
#
_symmetry.space_group_name_H-M   'P 1'
#
loop_
_entity.id
_entity.type
_entity.pdbx_description
1 polymer ?
#
loop_
_entity_poly.entity_id
_entity_poly.type
_entity_poly.pdbx_seq_one_letter_code
_entity_poly.pdbx_strand_id
1 'polypeptide(L)'
;MKLATMLPEDVISPLCMEWPKCHPKLSETNALLRMIHHRWRCYKYRLKFDQTARNRMREKVTASFIFRDRKTSYPRSVSHPFLGDYVRLRQNVQWKKLCLETNDQYVVFADIVNKIARSSGKFVPILLVVSTHSMLILDQRTLQIKYRVPAAEIYRISLSPLLDDVAVVHIKAPSFGNPETSSNTSDATGCLFQSDLSKKKGDFVFQTCHLIEVVTKLFLVVQNATGKSPEVNIATEFEANFGSQTVMFTFKCMGIPEVQGGQMRVVRKGNKMEVLV
;
A
#
# COMPACT_ATOMS: atom_id res chain seq x y z
N MET A 1 -33.54 -35.51 -20.43
CA MET A 1 -32.24 -34.99 -19.94
C MET A 1 -32.42 -34.45 -18.53
N LYS A 2 -31.73 -35.01 -17.53
CA LYS A 2 -31.82 -34.63 -16.10
C LYS A 2 -30.68 -33.70 -15.64
N LEU A 3 -30.05 -32.97 -16.57
CA LEU A 3 -28.84 -32.18 -16.29
C LEU A 3 -29.07 -31.17 -15.15
N ALA A 4 -30.19 -30.43 -15.19
CA ALA A 4 -30.53 -29.44 -14.17
C ALA A 4 -30.66 -30.03 -12.76
N THR A 5 -31.15 -31.27 -12.64
CA THR A 5 -31.32 -31.98 -11.36
C THR A 5 -30.04 -32.67 -10.87
N MET A 6 -29.00 -32.73 -11.72
CA MET A 6 -27.71 -33.36 -11.40
C MET A 6 -26.61 -32.33 -11.13
N LEU A 7 -26.93 -31.03 -11.15
CA LEU A 7 -25.95 -30.00 -10.84
C LEU A 7 -25.59 -30.04 -9.34
N PRO A 8 -24.30 -29.85 -8.99
CA PRO A 8 -23.85 -29.74 -7.60
C PRO A 8 -24.57 -28.64 -6.81
N GLU A 9 -24.60 -28.75 -5.49
CA GLU A 9 -25.18 -27.71 -4.62
C GLU A 9 -24.43 -26.37 -4.74
N ASP A 10 -23.11 -26.43 -4.97
CA ASP A 10 -22.25 -25.26 -5.13
C ASP A 10 -22.14 -24.76 -6.58
N VAL A 11 -23.01 -25.23 -7.50
CA VAL A 11 -22.90 -24.96 -8.94
C VAL A 11 -22.90 -23.47 -9.31
N ILE A 12 -23.46 -22.63 -8.44
CA ILE A 12 -23.48 -21.16 -8.58
C ILE A 12 -22.12 -20.53 -8.28
N SER A 13 -21.25 -21.21 -7.51
CA SER A 13 -19.87 -20.78 -7.27
C SER A 13 -19.08 -20.79 -8.58
N PRO A 14 -18.41 -19.68 -8.93
CA PRO A 14 -17.50 -19.66 -10.08
C PRO A 14 -16.39 -20.72 -10.00
N LEU A 15 -16.01 -21.11 -8.78
CA LEU A 15 -14.94 -22.05 -8.46
C LEU A 15 -15.36 -23.53 -8.58
N CYS A 16 -16.67 -23.82 -8.65
CA CYS A 16 -17.17 -25.20 -8.77
C CYS A 16 -16.69 -25.81 -10.10
N MET A 17 -15.85 -26.84 -10.04
CA MET A 17 -15.30 -27.50 -11.23
C MET A 17 -16.12 -28.71 -11.69
N GLU A 18 -17.00 -29.19 -10.82
CA GLU A 18 -17.84 -30.35 -11.04
C GLU A 18 -18.84 -30.13 -12.17
N TRP A 19 -19.04 -31.17 -12.99
CA TRP A 19 -20.01 -31.17 -14.07
C TRP A 19 -20.52 -32.59 -14.33
N PRO A 20 -21.84 -32.78 -14.51
CA PRO A 20 -22.40 -34.11 -14.72
C PRO A 20 -21.85 -34.82 -15.97
N LYS A 21 -21.63 -36.13 -15.84
CA LYS A 21 -21.29 -36.99 -16.98
C LYS A 21 -22.49 -37.11 -17.92
N CYS A 22 -22.23 -37.18 -19.22
CA CYS A 22 -23.27 -37.35 -20.24
C CYS A 22 -23.00 -38.59 -21.11
N HIS A 23 -24.02 -39.03 -21.83
CA HIS A 23 -23.89 -40.08 -22.84
C HIS A 23 -22.95 -39.63 -23.98
N PRO A 24 -22.09 -40.51 -24.56
CA PRO A 24 -21.09 -40.12 -25.57
C PRO A 24 -21.64 -39.36 -26.78
N LYS A 25 -22.84 -39.73 -27.25
CA LYS A 25 -23.54 -39.05 -28.36
C LYS A 25 -23.88 -37.58 -28.10
N LEU A 26 -23.90 -37.16 -26.83
CA LEU A 26 -24.22 -35.78 -26.41
C LEU A 26 -22.99 -35.06 -25.83
N SER A 27 -21.79 -35.63 -26.00
CA SER A 27 -20.55 -35.12 -25.41
C SER A 27 -20.26 -33.67 -25.81
N GLU A 28 -20.40 -33.36 -27.09
CA GLU A 28 -20.23 -32.01 -27.63
C GLU A 28 -21.24 -31.02 -27.04
N THR A 29 -22.53 -31.36 -27.06
CA THR A 29 -23.58 -30.52 -26.46
C THR A 29 -23.36 -30.30 -24.97
N ASN A 30 -22.95 -31.34 -24.24
CA ASN A 30 -22.66 -31.25 -22.80
C ASN A 30 -21.47 -30.32 -22.52
N ALA A 31 -20.43 -30.35 -23.37
CA ALA A 31 -19.29 -29.44 -23.26
C ALA A 31 -19.70 -27.98 -23.53
N LEU A 32 -20.50 -27.73 -24.56
CA LEU A 32 -21.04 -26.39 -24.86
C LEU A 32 -21.91 -25.87 -23.71
N LEU A 33 -22.79 -26.71 -23.16
CA LEU A 33 -23.62 -26.35 -22.01
C LEU A 33 -22.77 -26.03 -20.77
N ARG A 34 -21.71 -26.80 -20.50
CA ARG A 34 -20.76 -26.50 -19.42
C ARG A 34 -20.12 -25.13 -19.59
N MET A 35 -19.69 -24.79 -20.80
CA MET A 35 -19.08 -23.48 -21.11
C MET A 35 -20.08 -22.33 -20.94
N ILE A 36 -21.30 -22.49 -21.46
CA ILE A 36 -22.37 -21.48 -21.33
C ILE A 36 -22.73 -21.30 -19.86
N HIS A 37 -22.92 -22.39 -19.12
CA HIS A 37 -23.24 -22.36 -17.70
C HIS A 37 -22.13 -21.68 -16.88
N HIS A 38 -20.86 -22.00 -17.14
CA HIS A 38 -19.71 -21.35 -16.51
C HIS A 38 -19.68 -19.83 -16.78
N ARG A 39 -19.89 -19.41 -18.03
CA ARG A 39 -19.94 -17.98 -18.39
C ARG A 39 -21.08 -17.26 -17.69
N TRP A 40 -22.27 -17.86 -17.68
CA TRP A 40 -23.46 -17.32 -17.04
C TRP A 40 -23.29 -17.17 -15.52
N ARG A 41 -22.80 -18.20 -14.81
CA ARG A 41 -22.58 -18.12 -13.35
C ARG A 41 -21.50 -17.10 -12.99
N CYS A 42 -20.42 -17.01 -13.77
CA CYS A 42 -19.38 -15.99 -13.60
C CYS A 42 -19.96 -14.59 -13.81
N TYR A 43 -20.84 -14.39 -14.80
CA TYR A 43 -21.56 -13.14 -15.00
C TYR A 43 -22.48 -12.81 -13.81
N LYS A 44 -23.29 -13.77 -13.35
CA LYS A 44 -24.16 -13.60 -12.17
C LYS A 44 -23.37 -13.28 -10.91
N TYR A 45 -22.22 -13.93 -10.69
CA TYR A 45 -21.32 -13.63 -9.58
C TYR A 45 -20.82 -12.19 -9.65
N ARG A 46 -20.29 -11.75 -10.81
CA ARG A 46 -19.80 -10.36 -10.98
C ARG A 46 -20.89 -9.32 -10.77
N LEU A 47 -22.14 -9.61 -11.17
CA LEU A 47 -23.27 -8.70 -10.97
C LEU A 47 -23.61 -8.44 -9.49
N LYS A 48 -23.22 -9.32 -8.57
CA LYS A 48 -23.48 -9.13 -7.13
C LYS A 48 -22.61 -8.05 -6.49
N PHE A 49 -21.54 -7.61 -7.17
CA PHE A 49 -20.57 -6.68 -6.61
C PHE A 49 -20.76 -5.29 -7.20
N ASP A 50 -20.92 -4.31 -6.31
CA ASP A 50 -20.88 -2.89 -6.66
C ASP A 50 -19.43 -2.42 -6.92
N GLN A 51 -19.25 -1.15 -7.29
CA GLN A 51 -17.92 -0.61 -7.54
C GLN A 51 -17.05 -0.62 -6.27
N THR A 52 -17.63 -0.39 -5.10
CA THR A 52 -16.91 -0.38 -3.82
C THR A 52 -16.35 -1.75 -3.49
N ALA A 53 -17.16 -2.80 -3.60
CA ALA A 53 -16.71 -4.16 -3.35
C ALA A 53 -15.67 -4.60 -4.38
N ARG A 54 -15.82 -4.21 -5.65
CA ARG A 54 -14.78 -4.43 -6.68
C ARG A 54 -13.44 -3.78 -6.31
N ASN A 55 -13.47 -2.54 -5.81
CA ASN A 55 -12.27 -1.85 -5.35
C ASN A 55 -11.62 -2.57 -4.16
N ARG A 56 -12.41 -3.00 -3.16
CA ARG A 56 -11.91 -3.78 -2.01
C ARG A 56 -11.27 -5.10 -2.45
N MET A 57 -11.89 -5.81 -3.40
CA MET A 57 -11.31 -7.02 -3.98
C MET A 57 -10.00 -6.73 -4.73
N ARG A 58 -9.95 -5.65 -5.53
CA ARG A 58 -8.72 -5.21 -6.22
C ARG A 58 -7.59 -4.95 -5.23
N GLU A 59 -7.88 -4.28 -4.12
CA GLU A 59 -6.89 -4.07 -3.05
C GLU A 59 -6.39 -5.40 -2.49
N LYS A 60 -7.26 -6.34 -2.14
CA LYS A 60 -6.85 -7.66 -1.61
C LYS A 60 -6.06 -8.51 -2.60
N VAL A 61 -6.43 -8.50 -3.88
CA VAL A 61 -5.68 -9.17 -4.94
C VAL A 61 -4.28 -8.55 -5.09
N THR A 62 -4.20 -7.21 -5.03
CA THR A 62 -2.91 -6.51 -5.07
C THR A 62 -2.04 -6.85 -3.86
N ALA A 63 -2.63 -6.89 -2.66
CA ALA A 63 -1.94 -7.34 -1.46
C ALA A 63 -1.40 -8.78 -1.61
N SER A 64 -2.22 -9.69 -2.17
CA SER A 64 -1.77 -11.06 -2.47
C SER A 64 -0.62 -11.08 -3.45
N PHE A 65 -0.67 -10.27 -4.51
CA PHE A 65 0.41 -10.20 -5.50
C PHE A 65 1.72 -9.71 -4.88
N ILE A 66 1.66 -8.74 -3.96
CA ILE A 66 2.85 -8.16 -3.34
C ILE A 66 3.45 -9.08 -2.28
N PHE A 67 2.62 -9.65 -1.40
CA PHE A 67 3.07 -10.20 -0.12
C PHE A 67 2.96 -11.71 0.04
N ARG A 68 2.11 -12.38 -0.76
CA ARG A 68 1.91 -13.82 -0.65
C ARG A 68 3.26 -14.53 -0.82
N ASP A 69 3.56 -15.42 0.12
CA ASP A 69 4.79 -16.21 0.18
C ASP A 69 6.10 -15.37 0.30
N ARG A 70 5.99 -14.04 0.50
CA ARG A 70 7.13 -13.11 0.65
C ARG A 70 7.18 -12.43 2.02
N LYS A 71 6.05 -12.29 2.71
CA LYS A 71 5.94 -11.64 4.02
C LYS A 71 5.19 -12.50 5.02
N THR A 72 5.83 -12.82 6.15
CA THR A 72 5.30 -13.73 7.18
C THR A 72 3.96 -13.25 7.79
N SER A 73 3.75 -11.93 7.90
CA SER A 73 2.51 -11.37 8.44
C SER A 73 1.31 -11.43 7.48
N TYR A 74 1.53 -11.71 6.19
CA TYR A 74 0.47 -11.64 5.16
C TYR A 74 -0.72 -12.58 5.40
N PRO A 75 -0.55 -13.89 5.71
CA PRO A 75 -1.69 -14.80 5.90
C PRO A 75 -2.69 -14.31 6.96
N ARG A 76 -2.19 -13.68 8.04
CA ARG A 76 -3.03 -13.10 9.10
C ARG A 76 -3.88 -11.92 8.62
N SER A 77 -3.44 -11.21 7.59
CA SER A 77 -4.14 -10.04 7.03
C SER A 77 -5.28 -10.39 6.07
N VAL A 78 -5.37 -11.63 5.58
CA VAL A 78 -6.31 -12.01 4.51
C VAL A 78 -7.76 -11.88 4.97
N SER A 79 -8.07 -12.36 6.17
CA SER A 79 -9.42 -12.32 6.75
C SER A 79 -9.85 -10.94 7.26
N HIS A 80 -8.92 -10.01 7.43
CA HIS A 80 -9.19 -8.68 8.00
C HIS A 80 -9.51 -7.68 6.87
N PRO A 81 -10.71 -7.09 6.82
CA PRO A 81 -11.05 -6.10 5.79
C PRO A 81 -10.17 -4.85 5.87
N PHE A 82 -9.87 -4.24 4.71
CA PHE A 82 -9.20 -2.94 4.68
C PHE A 82 -10.19 -1.80 4.94
N LEU A 83 -9.87 -0.93 5.90
CA LEU A 83 -10.78 0.14 6.36
C LEU A 83 -10.43 1.50 5.71
N GLY A 84 -9.16 1.80 5.54
CA GLY A 84 -8.62 3.03 5.00
C GLY A 84 -8.49 4.12 6.06
N ASP A 85 -9.60 4.70 6.50
CA ASP A 85 -9.61 5.86 7.41
C ASP A 85 -9.89 5.45 8.87
N TYR A 86 -8.84 5.10 9.60
CA TYR A 86 -8.91 4.62 10.99
C TYR A 86 -9.17 5.73 12.00
N VAL A 87 -8.80 6.98 11.66
CA VAL A 87 -8.93 8.16 12.53
C VAL A 87 -10.13 9.03 12.19
N ARG A 88 -10.98 8.61 11.25
CA ARG A 88 -12.17 9.37 10.81
C ARG A 88 -11.81 10.76 10.29
N LEU A 89 -10.65 10.87 9.63
CA LEU A 89 -10.09 12.13 9.14
C LEU A 89 -11.04 12.81 8.14
N ARG A 90 -11.78 12.04 7.33
CA ARG A 90 -12.74 12.58 6.35
C ARG A 90 -13.86 13.40 6.98
N GLN A 91 -14.22 13.12 8.24
CA GLN A 91 -15.24 13.88 8.96
C GLN A 91 -14.68 15.11 9.68
N ASN A 92 -13.36 15.21 9.85
CA ASN A 92 -12.72 16.31 10.58
C ASN A 92 -12.84 17.66 9.83
N VAL A 93 -13.31 18.68 10.52
CA VAL A 93 -13.57 20.02 9.95
C VAL A 93 -12.27 20.74 9.57
N GLN A 94 -11.22 20.63 10.39
CA GLN A 94 -9.92 21.24 10.10
C GLN A 94 -9.27 20.60 8.87
N TRP A 95 -9.35 19.28 8.75
CA TRP A 95 -8.89 18.56 7.55
C TRP A 95 -9.61 19.04 6.29
N LYS A 96 -10.95 19.17 6.32
CA LYS A 96 -11.72 19.67 5.18
C LYS A 96 -11.28 21.06 4.73
N LYS A 97 -10.93 21.96 5.66
CA LYS A 97 -10.37 23.28 5.33
C LYS A 97 -9.01 23.16 4.67
N LEU A 98 -8.12 22.34 5.23
CA LEU A 98 -6.79 22.09 4.68
C LEU A 98 -6.84 21.52 3.25
N CYS A 99 -7.81 20.63 2.96
CA CYS A 99 -7.97 20.07 1.62
C CYS A 99 -8.30 21.10 0.54
N LEU A 100 -8.89 22.24 0.89
CA LEU A 100 -9.16 23.32 -0.06
C LEU A 100 -7.86 23.94 -0.60
N GLU A 101 -6.79 23.90 0.20
CA GLU A 101 -5.48 24.44 -0.17
C GLU A 101 -4.61 23.38 -0.86
N THR A 102 -4.65 22.13 -0.38
CA THR A 102 -3.70 21.09 -0.83
C THR A 102 -4.24 20.17 -1.92
N ASN A 103 -5.56 20.19 -2.17
CA ASN A 103 -6.27 19.31 -3.11
C ASN A 103 -6.15 17.81 -2.78
N ASP A 104 -6.18 17.43 -1.47
CA ASP A 104 -6.13 16.02 -1.00
C ASP A 104 -7.43 15.52 -0.36
N GLN A 105 -8.56 16.01 -0.85
CA GLN A 105 -9.88 15.65 -0.32
C GLN A 105 -10.17 14.14 -0.31
N TYR A 106 -9.61 13.40 -1.28
CA TYR A 106 -9.83 11.96 -1.42
C TYR A 106 -8.81 11.16 -0.62
N VAL A 107 -9.09 10.99 0.67
CA VAL A 107 -8.29 10.14 1.58
C VAL A 107 -8.50 8.66 1.25
N VAL A 108 -7.42 7.95 0.98
CA VAL A 108 -7.39 6.49 0.72
C VAL A 108 -7.03 5.74 2.00
N PHE A 109 -6.09 6.27 2.77
CA PHE A 109 -5.67 5.75 4.07
C PHE A 109 -5.35 6.89 5.05
N ALA A 110 -5.73 6.74 6.32
CA ALA A 110 -5.33 7.64 7.39
C ALA A 110 -5.26 6.89 8.73
N ASP A 111 -4.11 6.99 9.41
CA ASP A 111 -3.87 6.33 10.69
C ASP A 111 -2.78 7.05 11.49
N ILE A 112 -2.80 6.87 12.82
CA ILE A 112 -1.70 7.28 13.70
C ILE A 112 -0.65 6.18 13.67
N VAL A 113 0.52 6.48 13.11
CA VAL A 113 1.61 5.52 12.95
C VAL A 113 2.90 6.05 13.57
N ASN A 114 3.84 5.16 13.81
CA ASN A 114 5.14 5.55 14.34
C ASN A 114 6.13 5.81 13.20
N LYS A 115 6.53 7.06 13.01
CA LYS A 115 7.68 7.39 12.17
C LYS A 115 8.97 7.08 12.92
N ILE A 116 9.86 6.31 12.31
CA ILE A 116 11.18 6.04 12.87
C ILE A 116 12.10 7.21 12.53
N ALA A 117 12.63 7.87 13.56
CA ALA A 117 13.47 9.04 13.41
C ALA A 117 14.81 8.67 12.75
N ARG A 118 15.17 9.37 11.67
CA ARG A 118 16.39 9.08 10.90
C ARG A 118 17.62 9.09 11.81
N SER A 119 17.80 10.10 12.65
CA SER A 119 19.00 10.29 13.46
C SER A 119 19.17 9.32 14.64
N SER A 120 18.10 8.71 15.14
CA SER A 120 18.15 7.96 16.41
C SER A 120 17.46 6.60 16.39
N GLY A 121 16.61 6.31 15.41
CA GLY A 121 15.77 5.12 15.40
C GLY A 121 14.58 5.20 16.37
N LYS A 122 14.38 6.33 17.07
CA LYS A 122 13.24 6.51 17.99
C LYS A 122 11.91 6.57 17.22
N PHE A 123 10.88 5.99 17.81
CA PHE A 123 9.51 6.08 17.32
C PHE A 123 8.90 7.43 17.67
N VAL A 124 8.34 8.10 16.67
CA VAL A 124 7.63 9.38 16.82
C VAL A 124 6.22 9.19 16.27
N PRO A 125 5.18 9.28 17.11
CA PRO A 125 3.80 9.16 16.64
C PRO A 125 3.46 10.34 15.73
N ILE A 126 2.94 10.04 14.54
CA ILE A 126 2.51 11.01 13.54
C ILE A 126 1.20 10.56 12.91
N LEU A 127 0.47 11.49 12.31
CA LEU A 127 -0.67 11.16 11.47
C LEU A 127 -0.16 10.94 10.04
N LEU A 128 -0.25 9.71 9.56
CA LEU A 128 0.05 9.36 8.16
C LEU A 128 -1.23 9.39 7.36
N VAL A 129 -1.24 10.13 6.26
CA VAL A 129 -2.36 10.22 5.33
C VAL A 129 -1.89 9.89 3.93
N VAL A 130 -2.59 8.99 3.27
CA VAL A 130 -2.40 8.70 1.84
C VAL A 130 -3.66 9.17 1.13
N SER A 131 -3.52 10.22 0.33
CA SER A 131 -4.56 10.69 -0.59
C SER A 131 -4.41 10.03 -1.95
N THR A 132 -5.28 10.35 -2.90
CA THR A 132 -5.13 9.95 -4.31
C THR A 132 -3.92 10.58 -5.00
N HIS A 133 -3.35 11.66 -4.45
CA HIS A 133 -2.28 12.43 -5.08
C HIS A 133 -0.95 12.37 -4.32
N SER A 134 -0.99 12.22 -3.00
CA SER A 134 0.20 12.36 -2.17
C SER A 134 0.13 11.54 -0.88
N MET A 135 1.31 11.25 -0.34
CA MET A 135 1.51 10.81 1.03
C MET A 135 1.86 12.03 1.88
N LEU A 136 1.08 12.28 2.93
CA LEU A 136 1.27 13.37 3.87
C LEU A 136 1.65 12.84 5.25
N ILE A 137 2.53 13.56 5.92
CA ILE A 137 2.90 13.33 7.32
C ILE A 137 2.50 14.59 8.08
N LEU A 138 1.57 14.44 9.00
CA LEU A 138 1.03 15.52 9.79
C LEU A 138 1.35 15.33 11.27
N ASP A 139 1.30 16.44 11.99
CA ASP A 139 1.16 16.38 13.44
C ASP A 139 -0.22 15.84 13.81
N GLN A 140 -0.27 14.83 14.68
CA GLN A 140 -1.54 14.19 15.05
C GLN A 140 -2.48 15.11 15.85
N ARG A 141 -1.95 16.15 16.51
CA ARG A 141 -2.75 17.06 17.36
C ARG A 141 -3.14 18.32 16.61
N THR A 142 -2.19 18.94 15.91
CA THR A 142 -2.42 20.24 15.26
C THR A 142 -2.84 20.12 13.80
N LEU A 143 -2.78 18.92 13.21
CA LEU A 143 -2.99 18.69 11.78
C LEU A 143 -2.10 19.56 10.88
N GLN A 144 -0.96 20.02 11.39
CA GLN A 144 0.01 20.72 10.56
C GLN A 144 0.81 19.73 9.70
N ILE A 145 0.90 20.04 8.41
CA ILE A 145 1.66 19.23 7.45
C ILE A 145 3.16 19.44 7.70
N LYS A 146 3.83 18.37 8.13
CA LYS A 146 5.30 18.34 8.26
C LYS A 146 5.97 17.98 6.94
N TYR A 147 5.38 17.04 6.21
CA TYR A 147 5.88 16.61 4.91
C TYR A 147 4.72 16.30 3.96
N ARG A 148 4.90 16.68 2.70
CA ARG A 148 4.03 16.33 1.58
C ARG A 148 4.87 15.70 0.48
N VAL A 149 4.59 14.44 0.17
CA VAL A 149 5.29 13.65 -0.85
C VAL A 149 4.28 13.29 -1.94
N PRO A 150 4.31 13.95 -3.10
CA PRO A 150 3.54 13.54 -4.27
C PRO A 150 3.78 12.06 -4.60
N ALA A 151 2.71 11.34 -4.97
CA ALA A 151 2.79 9.93 -5.29
C ALA A 151 3.80 9.64 -6.43
N ALA A 152 3.97 10.58 -7.37
CA ALA A 152 4.92 10.46 -8.48
C ALA A 152 6.40 10.46 -8.07
N GLU A 153 6.71 10.97 -6.87
CA GLU A 153 8.07 10.98 -6.31
C GLU A 153 8.43 9.65 -5.64
N ILE A 154 7.46 8.80 -5.31
CA ILE A 154 7.70 7.50 -4.67
C ILE A 154 8.05 6.48 -5.75
N TYR A 155 9.24 5.87 -5.68
CA TYR A 155 9.68 4.90 -6.70
C TYR A 155 9.80 3.48 -6.17
N ARG A 156 10.03 3.31 -4.87
CA ARG A 156 10.21 1.99 -4.26
C ARG A 156 9.65 1.96 -2.84
N ILE A 157 9.18 0.80 -2.41
CA ILE A 157 8.80 0.51 -1.03
C ILE A 157 9.57 -0.74 -0.61
N SER A 158 10.36 -0.65 0.46
CA SER A 158 11.12 -1.78 1.00
C SER A 158 10.56 -2.25 2.33
N LEU A 159 10.48 -3.56 2.51
CA LEU A 159 10.05 -4.22 3.73
C LEU A 159 10.96 -5.40 4.05
N SER A 160 10.86 -5.92 5.27
CA SER A 160 11.46 -7.21 5.62
C SER A 160 10.47 -8.36 5.41
N PRO A 161 10.93 -9.61 5.19
CA PRO A 161 10.07 -10.79 5.10
C PRO A 161 9.52 -11.26 6.46
N LEU A 162 9.99 -10.71 7.58
CA LEU A 162 9.76 -11.19 8.94
C LEU A 162 8.39 -10.77 9.51
N LEU A 163 8.10 -11.14 10.76
CA LEU A 163 6.90 -10.71 11.48
C LEU A 163 7.09 -9.33 12.14
N ASP A 164 7.50 -8.35 11.35
CA ASP A 164 7.61 -6.95 11.74
C ASP A 164 6.56 -6.07 11.03
N ASP A 165 6.39 -4.87 11.56
CA ASP A 165 5.44 -3.85 11.13
C ASP A 165 6.11 -2.66 10.42
N VAL A 166 7.33 -2.84 9.86
CA VAL A 166 8.14 -1.74 9.30
C VAL A 166 8.06 -1.68 7.77
N ALA A 167 7.88 -0.47 7.25
CA ALA A 167 8.05 -0.16 5.83
C ALA A 167 8.96 1.05 5.64
N VAL A 168 9.78 1.00 4.59
CA VAL A 168 10.58 2.12 4.10
C VAL A 168 10.03 2.58 2.76
N VAL A 169 9.63 3.85 2.68
CA VAL A 169 9.13 4.50 1.46
C VAL A 169 10.29 5.29 0.86
N HIS A 170 10.73 4.88 -0.33
CA HIS A 170 11.83 5.50 -1.03
C HIS A 170 11.36 6.58 -1.99
N ILE A 171 11.99 7.74 -1.89
CA ILE A 171 11.61 8.94 -2.66
C ILE A 171 12.72 9.26 -3.64
N LYS A 172 12.34 9.62 -4.87
CA LYS A 172 13.28 10.13 -5.86
C LYS A 172 13.96 11.37 -5.28
N ALA A 173 15.29 11.38 -5.29
CA ALA A 173 16.00 12.61 -5.02
C ALA A 173 15.51 13.68 -6.01
N PRO A 174 15.32 14.95 -5.59
CA PRO A 174 15.05 16.00 -6.56
C PRO A 174 16.22 16.00 -7.54
N SER A 175 15.93 15.70 -8.80
CA SER A 175 16.85 15.98 -9.89
C SER A 175 17.05 17.49 -9.87
N PHE A 176 18.20 17.94 -9.34
CA PHE A 176 18.69 19.27 -9.62
C PHE A 176 18.72 19.37 -11.14
N GLY A 177 17.81 20.16 -11.72
CA GLY A 177 17.97 20.58 -13.10
C GLY A 177 19.36 21.19 -13.23
N ASN A 178 20.09 20.80 -14.26
CA ASN A 178 21.35 21.45 -14.59
C ASN A 178 21.16 22.98 -14.56
N PRO A 179 22.05 23.77 -13.92
CA PRO A 179 21.98 25.23 -13.95
C PRO A 179 22.27 25.85 -15.33
N GLU A 180 22.41 25.07 -16.41
CA GLU A 180 22.95 25.54 -17.68
C GLU A 180 21.95 25.49 -18.85
N THR A 181 20.65 25.65 -18.59
CA THR A 181 19.73 25.97 -19.69
C THR A 181 18.59 26.87 -19.22
N SER A 182 18.96 28.06 -18.77
CA SER A 182 18.05 29.20 -18.75
C SER A 182 17.79 29.65 -20.20
N SER A 183 16.77 29.08 -20.83
CA SER A 183 16.12 29.71 -21.99
C SER A 183 14.69 30.07 -21.59
N ASN A 184 14.52 31.37 -21.41
CA ASN A 184 13.27 32.10 -21.19
C ASN A 184 12.08 31.50 -21.94
N THR A 185 11.07 31.05 -21.21
CA THR A 185 9.67 31.32 -21.58
C THR A 185 8.88 31.58 -20.31
N SER A 186 8.41 32.82 -20.24
CA SER A 186 7.51 33.38 -19.26
C SER A 186 6.16 32.68 -19.30
N ASP A 187 5.74 32.12 -18.17
CA ASP A 187 4.36 32.20 -17.70
C ASP A 187 4.35 31.97 -16.19
N ALA A 188 4.68 33.05 -15.49
CA ALA A 188 4.51 33.17 -14.06
C ALA A 188 3.07 33.62 -13.78
N THR A 189 2.25 32.70 -13.26
CA THR A 189 1.08 33.06 -12.45
C THR A 189 1.21 32.40 -11.09
N GLY A 190 1.12 33.23 -10.05
CA GLY A 190 1.76 33.03 -8.76
C GLY A 190 1.24 31.87 -7.90
N CYS A 191 2.16 31.27 -7.15
CA CYS A 191 1.89 30.60 -5.88
C CYS A 191 3.08 30.82 -4.94
N LEU A 192 2.95 31.81 -4.05
CA LEU A 192 3.90 32.28 -3.03
C LEU A 192 4.08 31.31 -1.83
N PHE A 193 4.11 29.99 -2.06
CA PHE A 193 4.22 28.99 -0.96
C PHE A 193 5.31 27.92 -1.17
N GLN A 194 6.21 28.09 -2.15
CA GLN A 194 7.06 26.99 -2.61
C GLN A 194 8.52 27.01 -2.13
N SER A 195 8.88 27.73 -1.05
CA SER A 195 10.29 27.85 -0.65
C SER A 195 10.76 26.95 0.51
N ASP A 196 9.90 26.43 1.40
CA ASP A 196 10.41 25.84 2.67
C ASP A 196 9.91 24.44 3.05
N LEU A 197 8.95 23.85 2.32
CA LEU A 197 8.50 22.45 2.53
C LEU A 197 9.33 21.41 1.76
N SER A 198 10.28 21.85 0.94
CA SER A 198 11.15 21.03 0.09
C SER A 198 12.50 20.66 0.76
N LYS A 199 12.57 20.68 2.11
CA LYS A 199 13.75 20.20 2.85
C LYS A 199 14.11 18.79 2.38
N LYS A 200 15.23 18.67 1.67
CA LYS A 200 15.86 17.46 1.09
C LYS A 200 15.12 16.18 1.47
N LYS A 201 14.13 15.79 0.64
CA LYS A 201 13.26 14.63 0.87
C LYS A 201 14.09 13.35 0.78
N GLY A 202 14.59 12.89 1.91
CA GLY A 202 15.08 11.52 2.05
C GLY A 202 13.94 10.55 2.33
N ASP A 203 14.25 9.27 2.30
CA ASP A 203 13.35 8.17 2.54
C ASP A 203 12.67 8.29 3.92
N PHE A 204 11.47 7.72 4.01
CA PHE A 204 10.67 7.67 5.23
C PHE A 204 10.52 6.25 5.72
N VAL A 205 10.57 6.08 7.04
CA VAL A 205 10.48 4.79 7.69
C VAL A 205 9.31 4.85 8.66
N PHE A 206 8.39 3.91 8.55
CA PHE A 206 7.19 3.84 9.37
C PHE A 206 7.06 2.47 10.01
N GLN A 207 6.51 2.43 11.22
CA GLN A 207 5.98 1.25 11.86
C GLN A 207 4.46 1.42 12.03
N THR A 208 3.69 0.42 11.57
CA THR A 208 2.23 0.38 11.73
C THR A 208 1.70 -1.05 11.71
N CYS A 209 0.71 -1.35 12.55
CA CYS A 209 -0.01 -2.63 12.53
C CYS A 209 -0.86 -2.83 11.25
N HIS A 210 -1.12 -1.75 10.51
CA HIS A 210 -1.84 -1.76 9.23
C HIS A 210 -0.88 -1.83 8.03
N LEU A 211 0.34 -2.38 8.22
CA LEU A 211 1.42 -2.42 7.23
C LEU A 211 0.96 -2.92 5.84
N ILE A 212 0.31 -4.08 5.80
CA ILE A 212 -0.14 -4.71 4.55
C ILE A 212 -1.12 -3.79 3.82
N GLU A 213 -2.02 -3.15 4.55
CA GLU A 213 -3.03 -2.26 3.98
C GLU A 213 -2.40 -0.97 3.43
N VAL A 214 -1.61 -0.27 4.23
CA VAL A 214 -1.05 1.03 3.83
C VAL A 214 -0.10 0.88 2.64
N VAL A 215 0.70 -0.18 2.60
CA VAL A 215 1.63 -0.42 1.49
C VAL A 215 0.86 -0.81 0.22
N THR A 216 -0.19 -1.62 0.33
CA THR A 216 -1.05 -1.97 -0.81
C THR A 216 -1.74 -0.72 -1.37
N LYS A 217 -2.31 0.12 -0.51
CA LYS A 217 -2.99 1.35 -0.92
C LYS A 217 -2.01 2.35 -1.53
N LEU A 218 -0.83 2.50 -0.94
CA LEU A 218 0.22 3.37 -1.48
C LEU A 218 0.70 2.87 -2.85
N PHE A 219 0.91 1.57 -3.01
CA PHE A 219 1.27 0.96 -4.30
C PHE A 219 0.24 1.31 -5.39
N LEU A 220 -1.05 1.17 -5.09
CA LEU A 220 -2.13 1.49 -6.03
C LEU A 220 -2.21 2.99 -6.33
N VAL A 221 -2.00 3.86 -5.33
CA VAL A 221 -1.98 5.32 -5.51
C VAL A 221 -0.83 5.73 -6.44
N VAL A 222 0.38 5.20 -6.22
CA VAL A 222 1.53 5.49 -7.09
C VAL A 222 1.31 4.95 -8.51
N GLN A 223 0.77 3.74 -8.64
CA GLN A 223 0.43 3.16 -9.93
C GLN A 223 -0.59 4.00 -10.70
N ASN A 224 -1.64 4.46 -10.02
CA ASN A 224 -2.66 5.31 -10.62
C ASN A 224 -2.11 6.69 -11.02
N ALA A 225 -1.19 7.26 -10.23
CA ALA A 225 -0.63 8.59 -10.49
C ALA A 225 0.43 8.60 -11.61
N THR A 226 1.18 7.51 -11.80
CA THR A 226 2.31 7.47 -12.74
C THR A 226 2.13 6.51 -13.92
N GLY A 227 1.09 5.67 -13.90
CA GLY A 227 0.89 4.58 -14.84
C GLY A 227 1.84 3.38 -14.63
N LYS A 228 2.83 3.50 -13.73
CA LYS A 228 3.79 2.44 -13.39
C LYS A 228 3.72 2.12 -11.90
N SER A 229 3.74 0.84 -11.53
CA SER A 229 3.82 0.47 -10.13
C SER A 229 5.18 0.83 -9.53
N PRO A 230 5.24 1.25 -8.25
CA PRO A 230 6.52 1.36 -7.56
C PRO A 230 7.14 -0.02 -7.39
N GLU A 231 8.46 -0.07 -7.32
CA GLU A 231 9.18 -1.31 -6.99
C GLU A 231 8.86 -1.72 -5.55
N VAL A 232 8.66 -3.02 -5.30
CA VAL A 232 8.50 -3.55 -3.95
C VAL A 232 9.60 -4.54 -3.63
N ASN A 233 10.54 -4.10 -2.80
CA ASN A 233 11.64 -4.92 -2.32
C ASN A 233 11.28 -5.55 -0.96
N ILE A 234 11.38 -6.87 -0.85
CA ILE A 234 11.15 -7.57 0.42
C ILE A 234 12.41 -8.38 0.71
N ALA A 235 13.25 -7.85 1.59
CA ALA A 235 14.58 -8.39 1.89
C ALA A 235 14.96 -8.10 3.34
N THR A 236 15.82 -8.94 3.92
CA THR A 236 16.35 -8.72 5.28
C THR A 236 17.37 -7.59 5.33
N GLU A 237 17.91 -7.18 4.18
CA GLU A 237 18.86 -6.08 4.07
C GLU A 237 18.59 -5.21 2.85
N PHE A 238 18.63 -3.89 3.03
CA PHE A 238 18.51 -2.91 1.94
C PHE A 238 18.97 -1.53 2.38
N GLU A 239 19.24 -0.66 1.41
CA GLU A 239 19.66 0.72 1.67
C GLU A 239 18.50 1.70 1.67
N ALA A 240 18.54 2.67 2.59
CA ALA A 240 17.65 3.83 2.63
C ALA A 240 18.47 5.13 2.57
N ASN A 241 18.12 6.02 1.66
CA ASN A 241 18.76 7.32 1.49
C ASN A 241 18.03 8.39 2.31
N PHE A 242 18.65 8.87 3.37
CA PHE A 242 18.09 9.91 4.25
C PHE A 242 18.42 11.34 3.81
N GLY A 243 18.93 11.52 2.59
CA GLY A 243 19.31 12.80 1.99
C GLY A 243 20.69 13.27 2.45
N SER A 244 21.00 13.16 3.75
CA SER A 244 22.33 13.45 4.29
C SER A 244 23.27 12.24 4.26
N GLN A 245 22.71 11.03 4.28
CA GLN A 245 23.48 9.79 4.32
C GLN A 245 22.63 8.61 3.83
N THR A 246 23.29 7.64 3.23
CA THR A 246 22.72 6.31 2.98
C THR A 246 22.91 5.45 4.22
N VAL A 247 21.84 4.77 4.65
CA VAL A 247 21.82 3.91 5.81
C VAL A 247 21.40 2.51 5.38
N MET A 248 22.20 1.52 5.78
CA MET A 248 21.88 0.12 5.58
C MET A 248 20.90 -0.34 6.66
N PHE A 249 19.73 -0.82 6.24
CA PHE A 249 18.79 -1.51 7.10
C PHE A 249 19.14 -2.99 7.14
N THR A 250 19.17 -3.56 8.34
CA THR A 250 19.35 -5.00 8.56
C THR A 250 18.30 -5.48 9.54
N PHE A 251 17.53 -6.49 9.15
CA PHE A 251 16.49 -7.11 9.96
C PHE A 251 17.00 -8.44 10.50
N LYS A 252 16.95 -8.61 11.83
CA LYS A 252 17.42 -9.81 12.52
C LYS A 252 16.28 -10.40 13.34
N CYS A 253 16.00 -11.69 13.16
CA CYS A 253 15.17 -12.44 14.09
C CYS A 253 15.94 -12.70 15.38
N MET A 254 15.43 -12.26 16.51
CA MET A 254 15.93 -12.70 17.81
C MET A 254 15.32 -14.07 18.11
N GLY A 255 16.15 -15.12 18.07
CA GLY A 255 15.74 -16.42 18.57
C GLY A 255 15.69 -16.41 20.10
N ILE A 256 14.50 -16.69 20.66
CA ILE A 256 14.23 -17.17 22.04
C ILE A 256 14.26 -16.09 23.19
N PRO A 257 13.75 -16.37 24.41
CA PRO A 257 12.41 -16.11 24.94
C PRO A 257 12.33 -14.91 25.92
N GLU A 258 13.31 -14.00 25.93
CA GLU A 258 13.44 -12.96 26.97
C GLU A 258 12.92 -11.58 26.58
N VAL A 259 12.37 -11.44 25.38
CA VAL A 259 11.52 -10.29 25.05
C VAL A 259 10.09 -10.75 25.19
N GLN A 260 9.33 -10.14 26.11
CA GLN A 260 7.88 -10.25 26.14
C GLN A 260 7.38 -10.14 24.70
N GLY A 261 6.73 -11.21 24.20
CA GLY A 261 6.39 -11.34 22.79
C GLY A 261 5.78 -10.06 22.24
N GLY A 262 6.42 -9.48 21.22
CA GLY A 262 5.89 -8.33 20.47
C GLY A 262 6.64 -7.00 20.56
N GLN A 263 7.77 -6.89 21.25
CA GLN A 263 8.55 -5.64 21.25
C GLN A 263 9.70 -5.65 20.23
N MET A 264 9.40 -5.20 19.02
CA MET A 264 10.40 -4.85 18.01
C MET A 264 11.27 -3.67 18.48
N ARG A 265 12.60 -3.78 18.36
CA ARG A 265 13.54 -2.71 18.73
C ARG A 265 14.32 -2.24 17.51
N VAL A 266 14.46 -0.92 17.37
CA VAL A 266 15.29 -0.30 16.32
C VAL A 266 16.52 0.33 16.96
N VAL A 267 17.71 -0.05 16.50
CA VAL A 267 18.99 0.46 16.99
C VAL A 267 19.76 1.07 15.83
N ARG A 268 20.20 2.33 16.00
CA ARG A 268 21.06 3.00 15.01
C ARG A 268 22.51 2.95 15.45
N LYS A 269 23.38 2.38 14.61
CA LYS A 269 24.84 2.31 14.79
C LYS A 269 25.52 2.95 13.59
N GLY A 270 25.78 4.25 13.67
CA GLY A 270 26.37 5.02 12.56
C GLY A 270 25.49 4.97 11.30
N ASN A 271 26.01 4.35 10.23
CA ASN A 271 25.32 4.18 8.94
C ASN A 271 24.53 2.87 8.84
N LYS A 272 24.27 2.19 9.96
CA LYS A 272 23.43 0.98 10.02
C LYS A 272 22.23 1.20 10.94
N MET A 273 21.05 0.78 10.48
CA MET A 273 19.83 0.64 11.28
C MET A 273 19.53 -0.85 11.42
N GLU A 274 19.66 -1.37 12.64
CA GLU A 274 19.31 -2.76 12.97
C GLU A 274 17.89 -2.78 13.52
N VAL A 275 17.01 -3.54 12.86
CA VAL A 275 15.66 -3.83 13.33
C VAL A 275 15.66 -5.25 13.89
N LEU A 276 15.47 -5.34 15.20
CA LEU A 276 15.39 -6.60 15.93
C LEU A 276 13.92 -6.97 16.07
N VAL A 277 13.56 -8.12 15.48
CA VAL A 277 12.21 -8.67 15.39
C VAL A 277 12.10 -9.91 16.27
#